data_AF-A0A151RLJ2-F1
#
_entry.id   AF-A0A151RLJ2-F1
#
_cell.length_a   1.000
_cell.length_b   1.000
_cell.length_c   1.000
_cell.angle_alpha   90.00
_cell.angle_beta   90.00
_cell.angle_gamma   90.00
#
_symmetry.space_group_name_H-M   'P 1'
#
loop_
_entity.id
_entity.type
_entity.pdbx_description
1 polymer ?
#
loop_
_entity_poly.entity_id
_entity_poly.type
_entity_poly.pdbx_seq_one_letter_code
_entity_poly.pdbx_strand_id
1 'polypeptide(L)'
;MQTVFLSKQACYKLEHLNRNFVWGGVDITRKCHSIAWDKFCMPKKEGGLGFRDLYQFNKAFIMKLGWGIIHDLSKYKCSDLVIPSLHVPNKAFDLWRSIGKVWDSVENNCSWLLGDGRYVKFWWDR
;
A
#
# COMPACT_ATOMS: atom_id res chain seq x y z
N MET A 1 4.17 12.27 -2.15
CA MET A 1 3.78 10.85 -2.28
C MET A 1 4.58 10.08 -1.23
N GLN A 2 3.95 9.20 -0.44
CA GLN A 2 4.65 8.49 0.63
C GLN A 2 5.49 7.34 0.06
N THR A 3 6.78 7.30 0.39
CA THR A 3 7.76 6.35 -0.18
C THR A 3 8.31 5.34 0.84
N VAL A 4 7.98 5.54 2.12
CA VAL A 4 8.48 4.74 3.25
C VAL A 4 7.37 3.87 3.80
N PHE A 5 7.67 2.58 3.99
CA PHE A 5 6.80 1.65 4.70
C PHE A 5 6.89 1.91 6.20
N LEU A 6 5.77 2.33 6.78
CA LEU A 6 5.68 2.65 8.20
C LEU A 6 5.50 1.38 9.04
N SER A 7 6.05 1.40 10.26
CA SER A 7 5.77 0.34 11.23
C SER A 7 4.32 0.46 11.72
N LYS A 8 3.72 -0.69 12.08
CA LYS A 8 2.37 -0.72 12.68
C LYS A 8 2.27 0.19 13.91
N GLN A 9 3.32 0.25 14.74
CA GLN A 9 3.36 1.12 15.91
C GLN A 9 3.34 2.61 15.54
N ALA A 10 4.07 3.02 14.50
CA ALA A 10 4.04 4.42 14.05
C ALA A 10 2.66 4.80 13.54
N CYS A 11 2.03 3.95 12.72
CA CYS A 11 0.65 4.15 12.28
C CYS A 11 -0.32 4.21 13.47
N TYR A 12 -0.20 3.30 14.43
CA TYR A 12 -1.06 3.29 15.61
C TYR A 12 -0.94 4.55 16.47
N LYS A 13 0.27 5.10 16.63
CA LYS A 13 0.49 6.39 17.32
C LYS A 13 -0.18 7.54 16.58
N LEU A 14 -0.07 7.59 15.25
CA LEU A 14 -0.75 8.59 14.43
C LEU A 14 -2.27 8.47 14.50
N GLU A 15 -2.81 7.25 14.45
CA GLU A 15 -4.23 7.00 14.64
C GLU A 15 -4.70 7.35 16.04
N HIS A 16 -3.85 7.17 17.06
CA HIS A 16 -4.16 7.60 18.41
C HIS A 16 -4.27 9.13 18.50
N LEU A 17 -3.35 9.87 17.87
CA LEU A 17 -3.45 11.34 17.78
C LEU A 17 -4.72 11.77 17.04
N ASN A 18 -5.05 11.13 15.92
CA ASN A 18 -6.28 11.39 15.18
C ASN A 18 -7.53 11.11 16.02
N ARG A 19 -7.55 10.01 16.77
CA ARG A 19 -8.62 9.67 17.72
C ARG A 19 -8.78 10.73 18.80
N ASN A 20 -7.68 11.18 19.39
CA ASN A 20 -7.69 12.19 20.44
C ASN A 20 -8.18 13.54 19.90
N PHE A 21 -7.82 13.89 18.66
CA PHE A 21 -8.35 15.06 17.97
C PHE A 21 -9.87 14.95 17.75
N VAL A 22 -10.35 13.84 17.18
CA VAL A 22 -11.78 13.62 16.89
C VAL A 22 -12.63 13.64 18.17
N TRP A 23 -12.17 12.99 19.24
CA TRP A 23 -12.93 12.88 20.49
C TRP A 23 -12.55 13.96 21.52
N GLY A 24 -11.76 14.97 21.12
CA GLY A 24 -11.53 16.20 21.88
C GLY A 24 -10.75 16.02 23.19
N GLY A 25 -9.68 15.22 23.19
CA GLY A 25 -8.79 15.04 24.32
C GLY A 25 -7.46 15.79 24.15
N VAL A 26 -7.41 17.06 24.56
CA VAL A 26 -6.14 17.77 24.82
C VAL A 26 -5.68 17.56 26.28
N ASP A 27 -6.64 17.27 27.18
CA ASP A 27 -6.40 17.11 28.62
C ASP A 27 -6.33 15.64 29.05
N ILE A 28 -5.64 15.40 30.18
CA ILE A 28 -5.37 14.12 30.85
C ILE A 28 -6.65 13.34 31.25
N THR A 29 -7.84 13.90 31.04
CA THR A 29 -9.10 13.23 31.35
C THR A 29 -9.49 12.25 30.25
N ARG A 30 -9.58 10.95 30.61
CA ARG A 30 -10.10 9.90 29.72
C ARG A 30 -11.55 10.21 29.35
N LYS A 31 -11.79 10.74 28.15
CA LYS A 31 -13.13 10.79 27.56
C LYS A 31 -13.47 9.43 26.95
N CYS A 32 -14.69 8.97 27.17
CA CYS A 32 -15.18 7.71 26.61
C CYS A 32 -15.22 7.81 25.08
N HIS A 33 -14.58 6.88 24.37
CA HIS A 33 -14.72 6.78 22.92
C HIS A 33 -16.11 6.22 22.61
N SER A 34 -17.00 7.07 22.10
CA SER A 34 -18.40 6.67 21.84
C SER A 34 -18.55 5.61 20.75
N ILE A 35 -17.56 5.47 19.86
CA ILE A 35 -17.59 4.56 18.72
C ILE A 35 -16.21 3.90 18.57
N ALA A 36 -16.19 2.58 18.32
CA ALA A 36 -14.96 1.85 18.02
C ALA A 36 -14.29 2.40 16.75
N TRP A 37 -12.97 2.52 16.75
CA TRP A 37 -12.23 3.13 15.63
C TRP A 37 -12.44 2.40 14.31
N ASP A 38 -12.55 1.07 14.33
CA ASP A 38 -12.81 0.29 13.12
C ASP A 38 -14.15 0.65 12.47
N LYS A 39 -15.19 0.91 13.28
CA LYS A 39 -16.49 1.37 12.77
C LYS A 39 -16.43 2.78 12.20
N PHE A 40 -15.59 3.63 12.80
CA PHE A 40 -15.35 4.98 12.33
C PHE A 40 -14.64 4.99 10.97
N CYS A 41 -13.74 4.02 10.74
CA CYS A 41 -13.02 3.83 9.48
C CYS A 41 -13.84 3.17 8.36
N MET A 42 -15.07 2.69 8.63
CA MET A 42 -15.91 2.12 7.58
C MET A 42 -16.29 3.19 6.53
N PRO A 43 -16.58 2.79 5.28
CA PRO A 43 -17.10 3.68 4.26
C PRO A 43 -18.35 4.43 4.73
N LYS A 44 -18.54 5.67 4.25
CA LYS A 44 -19.76 6.46 4.55
C LYS A 44 -21.06 5.75 4.19
N LYS A 45 -21.04 4.92 3.14
CA LYS A 45 -22.17 4.10 2.71
C LYS A 45 -22.55 3.00 3.72
N GLU A 46 -21.61 2.58 4.55
CA GLU A 46 -21.76 1.55 5.57
C GLU A 46 -21.93 2.15 6.99
N GLY A 47 -22.19 3.45 7.09
CA GLY A 47 -22.42 4.15 8.36
C GLY A 47 -21.15 4.58 9.11
N GLY A 48 -19.97 4.42 8.50
CA GLY A 48 -18.72 4.99 9.02
C GLY A 48 -18.48 6.43 8.54
N LEU A 49 -17.33 7.00 8.90
CA LEU A 49 -16.93 8.35 8.46
C LEU A 49 -15.96 8.33 7.27
N GLY A 50 -15.52 7.15 6.84
CA GLY A 50 -14.62 6.96 5.71
C GLY A 50 -13.17 7.31 6.02
N PHE A 51 -12.79 7.34 7.31
CA PHE A 51 -11.37 7.38 7.68
C PHE A 51 -10.70 6.08 7.25
N ARG A 52 -9.42 6.15 6.88
CA ARG A 52 -8.68 4.97 6.41
C ARG A 52 -7.77 4.48 7.52
N ASP A 53 -7.70 3.18 7.71
CA ASP A 53 -6.63 2.54 8.47
C ASP A 53 -5.29 2.98 7.86
N LEU A 54 -4.48 3.69 8.65
CA LEU A 54 -3.24 4.31 8.17
C LEU A 54 -2.22 3.26 7.77
N TYR A 55 -2.20 2.11 8.44
CA TYR A 55 -1.28 1.03 8.11
C TYR A 55 -1.66 0.40 6.77
N GLN A 56 -2.94 0.07 6.58
CA GLN A 56 -3.42 -0.49 5.30
C GLN A 56 -3.25 0.52 4.16
N PHE A 57 -3.50 1.79 4.44
CA PHE A 57 -3.36 2.84 3.44
C PHE A 57 -1.90 3.08 3.05
N ASN A 58 -0.97 3.06 4.01
CA ASN A 58 0.46 3.09 3.72
C ASN A 58 0.89 1.88 2.89
N LYS A 59 0.46 0.67 3.27
CA LYS A 59 0.74 -0.55 2.49
C LYS A 59 0.26 -0.40 1.04
N ALA A 60 -0.97 0.07 0.84
CA ALA A 60 -1.55 0.28 -0.49
C ALA A 60 -0.78 1.32 -1.33
N PHE A 61 -0.26 2.40 -0.72
CA PHE A 61 0.59 3.35 -1.44
C PHE A 61 1.91 2.74 -1.88
N ILE A 62 2.54 1.94 -1.03
CA ILE A 62 3.77 1.23 -1.39
C ILE A 62 3.49 0.18 -2.47
N MET A 63 2.35 -0.53 -2.42
CA MET A 63 1.89 -1.40 -3.52
C MET A 63 1.77 -0.63 -4.82
N LYS A 64 1.16 0.57 -4.80
CA LYS A 64 1.03 1.41 -5.99
C LYS A 64 2.38 1.81 -6.57
N LEU A 65 3.37 2.10 -5.72
CA LEU A 65 4.74 2.37 -6.17
C LEU A 65 5.40 1.11 -6.78
N GLY A 66 5.21 -0.05 -6.15
CA GLY A 66 5.67 -1.33 -6.69
C GLY A 66 5.05 -1.66 -8.05
N TRP A 67 3.74 -1.44 -8.20
CA TRP A 67 3.04 -1.59 -9.48
C TRP A 67 3.60 -0.66 -10.56
N GLY A 68 4.02 0.55 -10.21
CA GLY A 68 4.67 1.47 -11.15
C GLY A 68 5.94 0.89 -11.78
N ILE A 69 6.65 0.00 -11.09
CA ILE A 69 7.82 -0.70 -11.65
C ILE A 69 7.40 -1.68 -12.76
N ILE A 70 6.28 -2.38 -12.54
CA ILE A 70 5.72 -3.36 -13.49
C ILE A 70 5.10 -2.66 -14.69
N HIS A 71 4.53 -1.46 -14.51
CA HIS A 71 3.87 -0.74 -15.60
C HIS A 71 4.86 0.09 -16.45
N ASP A 72 5.82 0.79 -15.83
CA ASP A 72 6.85 1.57 -16.53
C ASP A 72 8.13 0.74 -16.75
N LEU A 73 7.99 -0.41 -17.40
CA LEU A 73 9.07 -1.35 -17.72
C LEU A 73 10.26 -0.67 -18.44
N SER A 74 9.97 0.30 -19.29
CA SER A 74 10.96 1.08 -20.05
C SER A 74 11.86 1.95 -19.17
N LYS A 75 11.33 2.46 -18.05
CA LYS A 75 12.08 3.30 -17.11
C LYS A 75 13.00 2.47 -16.22
N TYR A 76 12.59 1.24 -15.90
CA TYR A 76 13.30 0.37 -14.97
C TYR A 76 14.08 -0.77 -15.64
N LYS A 77 14.16 -0.78 -16.99
CA LYS A 77 14.82 -1.83 -17.79
C LYS A 77 14.36 -3.25 -17.42
N CYS A 78 13.09 -3.39 -17.06
CA CYS A 78 12.52 -4.70 -16.80
C CYS A 78 12.03 -5.20 -18.18
N SER A 79 12.83 -6.08 -18.80
CA SER A 79 12.78 -6.35 -20.24
C SER A 79 11.65 -7.27 -20.68
N ASP A 80 11.04 -8.00 -19.76
CA ASP A 80 10.15 -9.09 -20.10
C ASP A 80 8.82 -8.91 -19.38
N LEU A 81 7.73 -9.29 -20.04
CA LEU A 81 6.33 -9.21 -19.57
C LEU A 81 6.04 -10.08 -18.32
N VAL A 82 7.09 -10.42 -17.57
CA VAL A 82 7.11 -11.28 -16.39
C VAL A 82 7.23 -10.38 -15.17
N ILE A 83 6.41 -10.64 -14.15
CA ILE A 83 6.53 -9.96 -12.86
C ILE A 83 7.89 -10.37 -12.27
N PRO A 84 8.82 -9.42 -12.04
CA PRO A 84 10.17 -9.77 -11.63
C PRO A 84 10.19 -10.25 -10.18
N SER A 85 10.88 -11.35 -9.91
CA SER A 85 11.18 -11.74 -8.52
C SER A 85 12.14 -10.71 -7.90
N LEU A 86 11.66 -9.89 -6.95
CA LEU A 86 12.45 -8.80 -6.39
C LEU A 86 13.22 -9.24 -5.14
N HIS A 87 14.54 -9.41 -5.27
CA HIS A 87 15.42 -9.54 -4.10
C HIS A 87 16.02 -8.19 -3.72
N VAL A 88 15.64 -7.65 -2.56
CA VAL A 88 16.12 -6.35 -2.09
C VAL A 88 17.22 -6.52 -1.04
N PRO A 89 18.46 -6.07 -1.30
CA PRO A 89 19.54 -6.21 -0.34
C PRO A 89 19.35 -5.30 0.87
N ASN A 90 19.89 -5.74 2.00
CA ASN A 90 19.89 -5.01 3.27
C ASN A 90 20.71 -3.72 3.31
N LYS A 91 21.24 -3.24 2.17
CA LYS A 91 21.88 -1.91 2.01
C LYS A 91 21.15 -1.02 1.00
N ALA A 92 20.03 -1.48 0.43
CA ALA A 92 19.26 -0.71 -0.52
C ALA A 92 18.64 0.54 0.13
N PHE A 93 18.28 1.51 -0.71
CA PHE A 93 17.50 2.68 -0.32
C PHE A 93 16.17 2.28 0.32
N ASP A 94 15.68 3.12 1.24
CA ASP A 94 14.45 2.86 2.00
C ASP A 94 13.22 2.63 1.12
N LEU A 95 13.16 3.28 -0.04
CA LEU A 95 12.13 3.03 -1.05
C LEU A 95 12.11 1.55 -1.47
N TRP A 96 13.26 1.02 -1.90
CA TRP A 96 13.38 -0.36 -2.37
C TRP A 96 13.09 -1.35 -1.25
N ARG A 97 13.55 -1.09 -0.02
CA ARG A 97 13.19 -1.92 1.14
C ARG A 97 11.69 -1.91 1.42
N SER A 98 11.06 -0.75 1.28
CA SER A 98 9.63 -0.59 1.48
C SER A 98 8.85 -1.39 0.45
N ILE A 99 9.25 -1.31 -0.82
CA ILE A 99 8.66 -2.10 -1.92
C ILE A 99 8.88 -3.59 -1.67
N GLY A 100 10.09 -4.02 -1.30
CA GLY A 100 10.41 -5.41 -0.98
C GLY A 100 9.52 -6.01 0.11
N LYS A 101 9.16 -5.24 1.15
CA LYS A 101 8.24 -5.70 2.22
C LYS A 101 6.83 -6.00 1.73
N VAL A 102 6.43 -5.42 0.60
CA VAL A 102 5.06 -5.48 0.07
C VAL A 102 5.01 -6.24 -1.24
N TRP A 103 6.17 -6.63 -1.79
CA TRP A 103 6.31 -7.20 -3.12
C TRP A 103 5.51 -8.50 -3.30
N ASP A 104 5.54 -9.40 -2.31
CA ASP A 104 4.71 -10.61 -2.32
C ASP A 104 3.22 -10.31 -2.48
N SER A 105 2.71 -9.25 -1.82
CA SER A 105 1.33 -8.81 -2.01
C SER A 105 1.09 -8.18 -3.38
N VAL A 106 2.11 -7.62 -4.03
CA VAL A 106 1.99 -7.11 -5.40
C VAL A 106 1.97 -8.28 -6.38
N GLU A 107 2.93 -9.20 -6.31
CA GLU A 107 3.01 -10.41 -7.16
C GLU A 107 1.70 -11.21 -7.12
N ASN A 108 1.17 -11.49 -5.93
CA ASN A 108 -0.04 -12.27 -5.75
C ASN A 108 -1.33 -11.58 -6.25
N ASN A 109 -1.33 -10.25 -6.36
CA ASN A 109 -2.50 -9.47 -6.80
C ASN A 109 -2.33 -8.86 -8.21
N CYS A 110 -1.21 -9.14 -8.87
CA CYS A 110 -0.97 -8.72 -10.25
C CYS A 110 -1.22 -9.91 -11.17
N SER A 111 -2.04 -9.69 -12.19
CA SER A 111 -2.28 -10.66 -13.24
C SER A 111 -1.93 -10.04 -14.58
N TRP A 112 -1.39 -10.88 -15.46
CA TRP A 112 -1.08 -10.46 -16.81
C TRP A 112 -2.35 -10.46 -17.66
N LEU A 113 -2.64 -9.33 -18.29
CA LEU A 113 -3.77 -9.19 -19.22
C LEU A 113 -3.22 -9.22 -20.64
N LEU A 114 -3.63 -10.21 -21.43
CA LEU A 114 -3.34 -10.24 -22.87
C LEU A 114 -3.94 -8.97 -23.51
N GLY A 115 -3.07 -8.20 -24.16
CA GLY A 115 -3.46 -7.04 -24.96
C GLY A 115 -3.97 -7.41 -26.36
N ASP A 116 -3.77 -6.50 -27.29
CA ASP A 116 -4.24 -6.56 -28.68
C ASP A 116 -3.39 -7.45 -29.62
N GLY A 117 -2.49 -8.27 -29.07
CA GLY A 117 -1.64 -9.18 -29.85
C GLY A 117 -0.46 -8.53 -30.59
N ARG A 118 -0.22 -7.22 -30.41
CA ARG A 118 0.95 -6.55 -31.02
C ARG A 118 2.27 -6.91 -30.36
N TYR A 119 2.24 -7.11 -29.05
CA TYR A 119 3.42 -7.37 -28.23
C TYR A 119 3.55 -8.82 -27.76
N VAL A 120 2.46 -9.58 -27.81
CA VAL A 120 2.48 -11.02 -27.53
C VAL A 120 1.76 -11.76 -28.63
N LYS A 121 2.50 -12.61 -29.32
CA LYS A 121 2.00 -13.47 -30.38
C LYS A 121 1.69 -14.82 -29.76
N PHE A 122 0.46 -15.00 -29.30
CA PHE A 122 -0.01 -16.21 -28.62
C PHE A 122 0.41 -17.54 -29.28
N TRP A 123 0.44 -17.60 -30.61
CA TRP A 123 0.78 -18.81 -31.36
C TRP A 123 2.27 -19.01 -31.63
N TRP A 124 3.09 -17.96 -31.45
CA TRP A 124 4.49 -17.91 -31.88
C TRP A 124 5.46 -17.68 -30.74
N ASP A 125 5.02 -17.01 -29.67
CA ASP A 125 5.75 -16.90 -28.42
C ASP A 125 5.56 -18.22 -27.66
N ARG A 126 6.67 -18.93 -27.45
CA ARG A 126 6.73 -20.25 -26.83
C ARG A 126 7.15 -20.16 -25.37
#